data_AF-A0AAJ7TUK1-F1
#
_entry.id   AF-A0AAJ7TUK1-F1
#
_cell.length_a   1.000
_cell.length_b   1.000
_cell.length_c   1.000
_cell.angle_alpha   90.00
_cell.angle_beta   90.00
_cell.angle_gamma   90.00
#
_symmetry.space_group_name_H-M   'P 1'
#
loop_
_entity.id
_entity.type
_entity.pdbx_description
1 polymer ?
#
loop_
_entity_poly.entity_id
_entity_poly.type
_entity_poly.pdbx_seq_one_letter_code
_entity_poly.pdbx_strand_id
1 'polypeptide(L)'
;MAAAGGDGGAGGSGLLADYAEAAVAVYSRMRREWSDCSDCGAALAARTLRDTATFGRRDALIVVVLALAWITARILATSHVFKPLAAKLRLRPQDVAKFPENAWKLVFYLGAWLYSGYLLFMRDYNFFSQPLSAFAGWYVGMEVPSDIHLAYMLQGSFYLHSVYGTLCLDTWRRDSPVMILHHIITLSLIGFSYAFRFHNIGLLVLFLHDTSDFLLEFTKVNVYLRHRGGGSERQRWVHARIADLGCAAFGSSWFVCRLYWFPLKVVHTTAVTVLAIIPGLPFYFLFNSLLIILTGMNVYWFSFIVAFVAKVLTGQMKEVDDLREFDVAERVSTGPEGGAAKQGERRSRAKRGEGKGEAQENGLQSGGGKKQQ
;
A
#
# COMPACT_ATOMS: atom_id res chain seq x y z
N MET A 1 16.11 -8.58 54.59
CA MET A 1 16.29 -7.17 54.21
C MET A 1 17.29 -7.11 53.06
N ALA A 2 16.79 -6.92 51.84
CA ALA A 2 17.42 -6.24 50.70
C ALA A 2 16.59 -6.59 49.46
N ALA A 3 15.73 -5.66 49.09
CA ALA A 3 15.06 -5.60 47.81
C ALA A 3 15.92 -4.78 46.84
N ALA A 4 15.95 -5.17 45.56
CA ALA A 4 16.14 -4.33 44.38
C ALA A 4 15.97 -5.26 43.18
N GLY A 5 14.93 -5.14 42.35
CA GLY A 5 14.76 -4.09 41.36
C GLY A 5 15.21 -4.70 40.03
N GLY A 6 14.32 -5.16 39.16
CA GLY A 6 13.33 -4.34 38.46
C GLY A 6 13.97 -3.84 37.16
N ASP A 7 14.15 -4.74 36.18
CA ASP A 7 14.67 -4.37 34.86
C ASP A 7 13.56 -4.55 33.81
N GLY A 8 12.78 -3.49 33.65
CA GLY A 8 11.65 -3.38 32.72
C GLY A 8 11.91 -2.36 31.60
N GLY A 9 13.17 -2.16 31.19
CA GLY A 9 13.56 -1.05 30.31
C GLY A 9 14.42 -1.40 29.07
N ALA A 10 14.68 -2.68 28.76
CA ALA A 10 15.70 -3.07 27.77
C ALA A 10 15.20 -3.43 26.36
N GLY A 11 13.90 -3.34 26.06
CA GLY A 11 13.36 -3.80 24.77
C GLY A 11 13.55 -2.85 23.59
N GLY A 12 13.61 -1.53 23.83
CA GLY A 12 13.62 -0.52 22.77
C GLY A 12 15.00 -0.14 22.23
N SER A 13 16.05 -0.24 23.06
CA SER A 13 17.43 0.13 22.70
C SER A 13 18.10 -0.91 21.80
N GLY A 14 17.85 -2.21 22.04
CA GLY A 14 18.37 -3.29 21.20
C GLY A 14 17.79 -3.27 19.78
N LEU A 15 16.48 -3.06 19.66
CA LEU A 15 15.79 -3.02 18.37
C LEU A 15 16.33 -1.95 17.42
N LEU A 16 16.54 -0.74 17.95
CA LEU A 16 17.06 0.38 17.18
C LEU A 16 18.53 0.19 16.83
N ALA A 17 19.32 -0.43 17.72
CA ALA A 17 20.71 -0.78 17.45
C ALA A 17 20.80 -1.83 16.32
N ASP A 18 20.02 -2.90 16.38
CA ASP A 18 19.95 -3.95 15.35
C ASP A 18 19.58 -3.35 13.98
N TYR A 19 18.59 -2.46 13.97
CA TYR A 19 18.13 -1.81 12.73
C TYR A 19 19.17 -0.84 12.16
N ALA A 20 19.83 -0.06 13.02
CA ALA A 20 20.89 0.85 12.61
C ALA A 20 22.11 0.09 12.06
N GLU A 21 22.50 -0.99 12.73
CA GLU A 21 23.58 -1.87 12.27
C GLU A 21 23.25 -2.49 10.92
N ALA A 22 22.05 -3.06 10.77
CA ALA A 22 21.61 -3.63 9.50
C ALA A 22 21.58 -2.58 8.37
N ALA A 23 21.07 -1.37 8.64
CA ALA A 23 21.04 -0.29 7.65
C ALA A 23 22.45 0.15 7.23
N VAL A 24 23.38 0.29 8.18
CA VAL A 24 24.79 0.62 7.91
C VAL A 24 25.46 -0.51 7.13
N ALA A 25 25.19 -1.77 7.46
CA ALA A 25 25.71 -2.93 6.74
C ALA A 25 25.22 -2.96 5.30
N VAL A 26 23.92 -2.77 5.06
CA VAL A 26 23.33 -2.69 3.71
C VAL A 26 23.96 -1.56 2.90
N TYR A 27 24.01 -0.35 3.48
CA TYR A 27 24.57 0.82 2.79
C TYR A 27 26.06 0.64 2.47
N SER A 28 26.86 0.24 3.46
CA SER A 28 28.31 0.06 3.28
C SER A 28 28.62 -1.04 2.28
N ARG A 29 27.86 -2.15 2.29
CA ARG A 29 28.05 -3.23 1.32
C ARG A 29 27.68 -2.81 -0.08
N MET A 30 26.49 -2.23 -0.28
CA MET A 30 26.09 -1.73 -1.60
C MET A 30 27.06 -0.69 -2.16
N ARG A 31 27.58 0.21 -1.30
CA ARG A 31 28.58 1.21 -1.71
C ARG A 31 29.91 0.57 -2.14
N ARG A 32 30.37 -0.47 -1.45
CA ARG A 32 31.59 -1.20 -1.80
C ARG A 32 31.44 -1.94 -3.13
N GLU A 33 30.35 -2.69 -3.30
CA GLU A 33 30.08 -3.36 -4.57
C GLU A 33 29.98 -2.34 -5.72
N TRP A 34 29.43 -1.15 -5.45
CA TRP A 34 29.34 -0.08 -6.45
C TRP A 34 30.72 0.50 -6.80
N SER A 35 31.60 0.71 -5.82
CA SER A 35 32.95 1.23 -6.07
C SER A 35 33.84 0.24 -6.82
N ASP A 36 33.66 -1.05 -6.57
CA ASP A 36 34.49 -2.12 -7.12
C ASP A 36 34.02 -2.56 -8.51
N CYS A 37 32.85 -2.06 -8.94
CA CYS A 37 32.24 -2.44 -10.20
C CYS A 37 32.82 -1.60 -11.36
N SER A 38 33.67 -2.24 -12.17
CA SER A 38 34.30 -1.63 -13.34
C SER A 38 33.49 -1.78 -14.65
N ASP A 39 32.48 -2.64 -14.69
CA ASP A 39 31.68 -2.97 -15.89
C ASP A 39 30.15 -2.90 -15.64
N CYS A 40 29.69 -2.01 -14.75
CA CYS A 40 28.26 -1.81 -14.44
C CYS A 40 27.56 -1.03 -15.57
N GLY A 41 27.29 -1.72 -16.69
CA GLY A 41 26.66 -1.13 -17.86
C GLY A 41 25.43 -1.89 -18.33
N ALA A 42 24.69 -1.28 -19.26
CA ALA A 42 23.57 -1.93 -19.95
C ALA A 42 24.00 -3.23 -20.67
N ALA A 43 25.26 -3.31 -21.12
CA ALA A 43 25.82 -4.50 -21.74
C ALA A 43 25.95 -5.68 -20.74
N LEU A 44 26.46 -5.44 -19.53
CA LEU A 44 26.53 -6.45 -18.47
C LEU A 44 25.13 -6.89 -18.04
N ALA A 45 24.20 -5.94 -17.88
CA ALA A 45 22.81 -6.25 -17.56
C ALA A 45 22.16 -7.12 -18.65
N ALA A 46 22.36 -6.80 -19.93
CA ALA A 46 21.82 -7.57 -21.05
C ALA A 46 22.41 -9.00 -21.13
N ARG A 47 23.71 -9.16 -20.90
CA ARG A 47 24.38 -10.47 -20.83
C ARG A 47 23.84 -11.28 -19.66
N THR A 48 23.83 -10.69 -18.47
CA THR A 48 23.31 -11.35 -17.25
C THR A 48 21.86 -11.79 -17.44
N LEU A 49 21.01 -10.96 -18.07
CA LEU A 49 19.61 -11.30 -18.33
C LEU A 49 19.52 -12.50 -19.28
N ARG A 50 20.33 -12.51 -20.35
CA ARG A 50 20.34 -13.62 -21.30
C ARG A 50 20.85 -14.93 -20.69
N ASP A 51 21.86 -14.84 -19.85
CA ASP A 51 22.60 -16.01 -19.39
C ASP A 51 22.01 -16.61 -18.11
N THR A 52 21.29 -15.81 -17.30
CA THR A 52 20.79 -16.25 -15.98
C THR A 52 19.28 -16.17 -15.81
N ALA A 53 18.57 -15.35 -16.60
CA ALA A 53 17.12 -15.24 -16.45
C ALA A 53 16.42 -16.45 -17.08
N THR A 54 15.68 -17.18 -16.24
CA THR A 54 14.89 -18.33 -16.64
C THR A 54 13.42 -18.03 -16.45
N PHE A 55 12.84 -17.36 -17.45
CA PHE A 55 11.42 -17.05 -17.50
C PHE A 55 10.76 -17.76 -18.69
N GLY A 56 9.93 -18.76 -18.40
CA GLY A 56 9.25 -19.51 -19.44
C GLY A 56 8.18 -18.66 -20.14
N ARG A 57 8.09 -18.73 -21.47
CA ARG A 57 6.94 -18.17 -22.23
C ARG A 57 5.60 -18.72 -21.73
N ARG A 58 5.60 -19.96 -21.25
CA ARG A 58 4.44 -20.62 -20.63
C ARG A 58 4.04 -19.92 -19.33
N ASP A 59 5.00 -19.58 -18.46
CA ASP A 59 4.73 -18.86 -17.21
C ASP A 59 4.14 -17.47 -17.49
N ALA A 60 4.70 -16.75 -18.47
CA ALA A 60 4.16 -15.48 -18.93
C ALA A 60 2.69 -15.58 -19.35
N LEU A 61 2.39 -16.60 -20.17
CA LEU A 61 1.04 -16.86 -20.66
C LEU A 61 0.09 -17.21 -19.52
N ILE A 62 0.53 -18.05 -18.57
CA ILE A 62 -0.24 -18.42 -17.38
C ILE A 62 -0.60 -17.16 -16.58
N VAL A 63 0.36 -16.28 -16.31
CA VAL A 63 0.12 -15.03 -15.56
C VAL A 63 -0.92 -14.15 -16.25
N VAL A 64 -0.82 -13.97 -17.57
CA VAL A 64 -1.77 -13.15 -18.34
C VAL A 64 -3.17 -13.78 -18.36
N VAL A 65 -3.27 -15.08 -18.65
CA VAL A 65 -4.55 -15.79 -18.68
C VAL A 65 -5.22 -15.78 -17.30
N LEU A 66 -4.46 -16.03 -16.23
CA LEU A 66 -4.97 -15.95 -14.87
C LEU A 66 -5.37 -14.52 -14.50
N ALA A 67 -4.64 -13.49 -14.96
CA ALA A 67 -5.02 -12.10 -14.70
C ALA A 67 -6.37 -11.76 -15.35
N LEU A 68 -6.61 -12.20 -16.59
CA LEU A 68 -7.91 -12.05 -17.25
C LEU A 68 -9.00 -12.83 -16.50
N ALA A 69 -8.70 -14.05 -16.05
CA ALA A 69 -9.61 -14.84 -15.24
C ALA A 69 -9.96 -14.13 -13.92
N TRP A 70 -9.00 -13.49 -13.26
CA TRP A 70 -9.25 -12.67 -12.06
C TRP A 70 -10.15 -11.47 -12.34
N ILE A 71 -9.96 -10.78 -13.47
CA ILE A 71 -10.85 -9.67 -13.87
C ILE A 71 -12.28 -10.18 -14.02
N THR A 72 -12.48 -11.26 -14.77
CA THR A 72 -13.81 -11.86 -14.97
C THR A 72 -14.40 -12.32 -13.64
N ALA A 73 -13.63 -13.03 -12.81
CA ALA A 73 -14.06 -13.52 -11.51
C ALA A 73 -14.44 -12.36 -10.58
N ARG A 74 -13.68 -11.27 -10.56
CA ARG A 74 -13.99 -10.07 -9.78
C ARG A 74 -15.32 -9.44 -10.19
N ILE A 75 -15.54 -9.29 -11.49
CA ILE A 75 -16.77 -8.70 -12.03
C ILE A 75 -17.97 -9.57 -11.65
N LEU A 76 -17.88 -10.88 -11.86
CA LEU A 76 -18.94 -11.84 -11.52
C LEU A 76 -19.20 -11.91 -10.01
N ALA A 77 -18.15 -11.96 -9.19
CA ALA A 77 -18.28 -11.94 -7.74
C ALA A 77 -18.92 -10.63 -7.26
N THR A 78 -18.55 -9.50 -7.86
CA THR A 78 -19.15 -8.20 -7.56
C THR A 78 -20.65 -8.15 -7.89
N SER A 79 -21.05 -8.61 -9.08
CA SER A 79 -22.44 -8.58 -9.53
C SER A 79 -23.32 -9.60 -8.83
N HIS A 80 -22.85 -10.84 -8.66
CA HIS A 80 -23.67 -11.96 -8.22
C HIS A 80 -23.54 -12.29 -6.73
N VAL A 81 -22.44 -11.90 -6.08
CA VAL A 81 -22.18 -12.23 -4.67
C VAL A 81 -22.17 -10.98 -3.81
N PHE A 82 -21.25 -10.05 -4.03
CA PHE A 82 -20.98 -8.95 -3.09
C PHE A 82 -22.06 -7.86 -3.09
N LYS A 83 -22.55 -7.42 -4.27
CA LYS A 83 -23.66 -6.44 -4.31
C LYS A 83 -24.96 -7.00 -3.72
N PRO A 84 -25.41 -8.23 -4.08
CA PRO A 84 -26.57 -8.84 -3.45
C PRO A 84 -26.40 -9.05 -1.94
N LEU A 85 -25.20 -9.44 -1.49
CA LEU A 85 -24.90 -9.59 -0.07
C LEU A 85 -24.98 -8.24 0.65
N ALA A 86 -24.40 -7.18 0.09
CA ALA A 86 -24.47 -5.83 0.66
C ALA A 86 -25.93 -5.33 0.80
N ALA A 87 -26.77 -5.62 -0.21
CA ALA A 87 -28.20 -5.28 -0.17
C ALA A 87 -28.95 -6.11 0.90
N LYS A 88 -28.73 -7.43 0.96
CA LYS A 88 -29.32 -8.31 1.99
C LYS A 88 -28.93 -7.88 3.40
N LEU A 89 -27.67 -7.46 3.58
CA LEU A 89 -27.16 -6.95 4.85
C LEU A 89 -27.59 -5.51 5.14
N ARG A 90 -28.27 -4.82 4.21
CA ARG A 90 -28.74 -3.44 4.35
C ARG A 90 -27.61 -2.47 4.75
N LEU A 91 -26.46 -2.59 4.09
CA LEU A 91 -25.33 -1.67 4.32
C LEU A 91 -25.72 -0.24 3.91
N ARG A 92 -25.09 0.77 4.53
CA ARG A 92 -25.33 2.18 4.17
C ARG A 92 -24.90 2.43 2.73
N PRO A 93 -25.54 3.37 2.00
CA PRO A 93 -25.21 3.63 0.60
C PRO A 93 -23.71 3.92 0.34
N GLN A 94 -23.07 4.65 1.25
CA GLN A 94 -21.63 4.96 1.18
C GLN A 94 -20.73 3.71 1.34
N ASP A 95 -21.18 2.72 2.12
CA ASP A 95 -20.44 1.48 2.38
C ASP A 95 -20.69 0.47 1.24
N VAL A 96 -21.89 0.47 0.64
CA VAL A 96 -22.24 -0.40 -0.51
C VAL A 96 -21.33 -0.17 -1.70
N ALA A 97 -20.90 1.08 -1.95
CA ALA A 97 -20.00 1.40 -3.06
C ALA A 97 -18.61 0.78 -2.88
N LYS A 98 -18.13 0.69 -1.63
CA LYS A 98 -16.76 0.25 -1.29
C LYS A 98 -16.70 -1.22 -0.90
N PHE A 99 -17.78 -1.78 -0.36
CA PHE A 99 -17.82 -3.15 0.15
C PHE A 99 -17.35 -4.21 -0.88
N PRO A 100 -17.77 -4.18 -2.16
CA PRO A 100 -17.33 -5.19 -3.12
C PRO A 100 -15.82 -5.16 -3.40
N GLU A 101 -15.19 -3.97 -3.41
CA GLU A 101 -13.73 -3.84 -3.59
C GLU A 101 -12.99 -4.54 -2.44
N ASN A 102 -13.35 -4.20 -1.19
CA ASN A 102 -12.66 -4.71 -0.01
C ASN A 102 -12.97 -6.20 0.22
N ALA A 103 -14.19 -6.66 -0.07
CA ALA A 103 -14.55 -8.07 0.02
C ALA A 103 -13.79 -8.94 -0.99
N TRP A 104 -13.61 -8.45 -2.23
CA TRP A 104 -12.80 -9.14 -3.25
C TRP A 104 -11.33 -9.27 -2.81
N LYS A 105 -10.74 -8.16 -2.35
CA LYS A 105 -9.37 -8.12 -1.84
C LYS A 105 -9.19 -9.03 -0.63
N LEU A 106 -10.13 -9.02 0.31
CA LEU A 106 -10.13 -9.90 1.48
C LEU A 106 -10.08 -11.38 1.09
N VAL A 107 -10.94 -11.81 0.15
CA VAL A 107 -10.97 -13.22 -0.28
C VAL A 107 -9.61 -13.64 -0.85
N PHE A 108 -9.02 -12.81 -1.70
CA PHE A 108 -7.72 -13.11 -2.28
C PHE A 108 -6.59 -13.10 -1.23
N TYR A 109 -6.41 -12.00 -0.49
CA TYR A 109 -5.31 -11.86 0.46
C TYR A 109 -5.38 -12.88 1.60
N LEU A 110 -6.58 -13.24 2.06
CA LEU A 110 -6.75 -14.32 3.03
C LEU A 110 -6.27 -15.66 2.46
N GLY A 111 -6.66 -15.99 1.22
CA GLY A 111 -6.22 -17.21 0.56
C GLY A 111 -4.71 -17.26 0.32
N ALA A 112 -4.14 -16.16 -0.18
CA ALA A 112 -2.71 -16.01 -0.44
C ALA A 112 -1.88 -16.08 0.86
N TRP A 113 -2.35 -15.42 1.92
CA TRP A 113 -1.73 -15.47 3.25
C TRP A 113 -1.77 -16.87 3.87
N LEU A 114 -2.92 -17.56 3.80
CA LEU A 114 -3.05 -18.94 4.30
C LEU A 114 -2.14 -19.90 3.52
N TYR A 115 -2.08 -19.76 2.18
CA TYR A 115 -1.24 -20.62 1.35
C TYR A 115 0.25 -20.39 1.59
N SER A 116 0.70 -19.13 1.61
CA SER A 116 2.09 -18.80 1.91
C SER A 116 2.49 -19.18 3.34
N GLY A 117 1.59 -19.01 4.32
CA GLY A 117 1.78 -19.49 5.69
C GLY A 117 1.89 -21.02 5.76
N TYR A 118 1.04 -21.75 5.03
CA TYR A 118 1.15 -23.21 4.91
C TYR A 118 2.53 -23.63 4.37
N LEU A 119 3.02 -22.98 3.33
CA LEU A 119 4.36 -23.27 2.81
C LEU A 119 5.45 -22.97 3.85
N LEU A 120 5.41 -21.81 4.51
CA LEU A 120 6.47 -21.41 5.44
C LEU A 120 6.52 -22.21 6.75
N PHE A 121 5.37 -22.67 7.25
CA PHE A 121 5.29 -23.25 8.61
C PHE A 121 4.93 -24.72 8.64
N MET A 122 4.34 -25.26 7.57
CA MET A 122 3.88 -26.66 7.53
C MET A 122 4.66 -27.52 6.53
N ARG A 123 5.51 -26.91 5.68
CA ARG A 123 6.46 -27.61 4.80
C ARG A 123 7.87 -27.44 5.35
N ASP A 124 8.82 -28.19 4.80
CA ASP A 124 10.23 -28.21 5.23
C ASP A 124 11.04 -26.98 4.78
N TYR A 125 10.44 -25.79 4.80
CA TYR A 125 11.07 -24.53 4.43
C TYR A 125 11.53 -23.75 5.67
N ASN A 126 12.84 -23.66 5.88
CA ASN A 126 13.41 -23.03 7.09
C ASN A 126 13.71 -21.53 6.95
N PHE A 127 13.45 -20.92 5.78
CA PHE A 127 13.90 -19.56 5.48
C PHE A 127 13.14 -18.44 6.19
N PHE A 128 12.00 -18.73 6.83
CA PHE A 128 11.40 -17.76 7.77
C PHE A 128 12.27 -17.60 9.02
N SER A 129 12.70 -18.72 9.62
CA SER A 129 13.52 -18.75 10.84
C SER A 129 14.99 -18.44 10.56
N GLN A 130 15.52 -18.95 9.45
CA GLN A 130 16.91 -18.78 9.02
C GLN A 130 16.95 -18.18 7.61
N PRO A 131 16.87 -16.85 7.45
CA PRO A 131 16.77 -16.20 6.14
C PRO A 131 17.89 -16.56 5.15
N LEU A 132 19.09 -16.84 5.65
CA LEU A 132 20.21 -17.25 4.81
C LEU A 132 19.96 -18.58 4.07
N SER A 133 19.14 -19.48 4.64
CA SER A 133 18.76 -20.73 3.98
C SER A 133 17.94 -20.53 2.71
N ALA A 134 17.39 -19.32 2.47
CA ALA A 134 16.65 -19.01 1.24
C ALA A 134 17.51 -19.14 -0.03
N PHE A 135 18.84 -19.00 0.11
CA PHE A 135 19.81 -19.14 -0.98
C PHE A 135 20.67 -20.41 -0.87
N ALA A 136 20.38 -21.30 0.09
CA ALA A 136 21.13 -22.53 0.25
C ALA A 136 20.96 -23.42 -0.99
N GLY A 137 22.07 -23.81 -1.62
CA GLY A 137 22.06 -24.61 -2.84
C GLY A 137 21.53 -23.90 -4.08
N TRP A 138 21.49 -22.56 -4.07
CA TRP A 138 21.08 -21.79 -5.26
C TRP A 138 22.07 -21.98 -6.41
N TYR A 139 21.53 -22.18 -7.62
CA TYR A 139 22.29 -22.17 -8.87
C TYR A 139 21.41 -21.66 -10.01
N VAL A 140 22.06 -21.18 -11.08
CA VAL A 140 21.38 -20.64 -12.25
C VAL A 140 20.53 -21.73 -12.92
N GLY A 141 19.26 -21.42 -13.16
CA GLY A 141 18.34 -22.33 -13.84
C GLY A 141 17.77 -23.46 -12.97
N MET A 142 18.01 -23.44 -11.64
CA MET A 142 17.36 -24.38 -10.72
C MET A 142 15.84 -24.40 -10.91
N GLU A 143 15.22 -25.56 -10.75
CA GLU A 143 13.77 -25.68 -10.85
C GLU A 143 13.08 -24.97 -9.68
N VAL A 144 11.93 -24.35 -9.97
CA VAL A 144 11.07 -23.78 -8.92
C VAL A 144 10.13 -24.89 -8.46
N PRO A 145 10.10 -25.22 -7.16
CA PRO A 145 9.16 -26.18 -6.61
C PRO A 145 7.72 -25.85 -7.03
N SER A 146 6.93 -26.86 -7.41
CA SER A 146 5.59 -26.65 -8.00
C SER A 146 4.61 -25.92 -7.07
N ASP A 147 4.78 -26.09 -5.76
CA ASP A 147 4.01 -25.41 -4.73
C ASP A 147 4.35 -23.90 -4.65
N ILE A 148 5.64 -23.54 -4.72
CA ILE A 148 6.08 -22.15 -4.83
C ILE A 148 5.71 -21.55 -6.20
N HIS A 149 5.81 -22.33 -7.28
CA HIS A 149 5.37 -21.92 -8.61
C HIS A 149 3.90 -21.49 -8.60
N LEU A 150 3.02 -22.28 -7.97
CA LEU A 150 1.60 -21.93 -7.82
C LEU A 150 1.43 -20.60 -7.06
N ALA A 151 2.12 -20.40 -5.94
CA ALA A 151 2.07 -19.12 -5.19
C ALA A 151 2.45 -17.94 -6.10
N TYR A 152 3.53 -18.09 -6.87
CA TYR A 152 4.02 -17.07 -7.79
C TYR A 152 3.06 -16.77 -8.94
N MET A 153 2.46 -17.79 -9.56
CA MET A 153 1.51 -17.60 -10.65
C MET A 153 0.24 -16.91 -10.16
N LEU A 154 -0.29 -17.31 -8.99
CA LEU A 154 -1.49 -16.69 -8.40
C LEU A 154 -1.23 -15.24 -7.97
N GLN A 155 -0.13 -14.98 -7.25
CA GLN A 155 0.22 -13.62 -6.81
C GLN A 155 0.57 -12.71 -8.00
N GLY A 156 1.45 -13.15 -8.91
CA GLY A 156 1.83 -12.35 -10.07
C GLY A 156 0.63 -11.98 -10.96
N SER A 157 -0.27 -12.93 -11.22
CA SER A 157 -1.49 -12.67 -11.99
C SER A 157 -2.47 -11.75 -11.26
N PHE A 158 -2.62 -11.89 -9.94
CA PHE A 158 -3.49 -11.02 -9.16
C PHE A 158 -2.95 -9.59 -9.10
N TYR A 159 -1.64 -9.39 -8.93
CA TYR A 159 -1.03 -8.06 -8.99
C TYR A 159 -1.22 -7.41 -10.37
N LEU A 160 -1.12 -8.19 -11.46
CA LEU A 160 -1.41 -7.70 -12.80
C LEU A 160 -2.88 -7.30 -12.96
N HIS A 161 -3.80 -8.12 -12.46
CA HIS A 161 -5.22 -7.76 -12.33
C HIS A 161 -5.41 -6.49 -11.50
N SER A 162 -4.68 -6.32 -10.41
CA SER A 162 -4.80 -5.18 -9.49
C SER A 162 -4.32 -3.87 -10.11
N VAL A 163 -3.40 -3.88 -11.08
CA VAL A 163 -3.09 -2.70 -11.91
C VAL A 163 -4.34 -2.23 -12.65
N TYR A 164 -5.01 -3.14 -13.38
CA TYR A 164 -6.26 -2.83 -14.06
C TYR A 164 -7.36 -2.42 -13.07
N GLY A 165 -7.45 -3.13 -11.94
CA GLY A 165 -8.37 -2.84 -10.85
C GLY A 165 -8.21 -1.40 -10.35
N THR A 166 -6.99 -0.97 -10.01
CA THR A 166 -6.73 0.39 -9.51
C THR A 166 -7.02 1.47 -10.55
N LEU A 167 -6.77 1.22 -11.83
CA LEU A 167 -7.00 2.21 -12.89
C LEU A 167 -8.46 2.33 -13.32
N CYS A 168 -9.22 1.23 -13.30
CA CYS A 168 -10.53 1.17 -13.95
C CYS A 168 -11.70 0.81 -13.01
N LEU A 169 -11.45 0.13 -11.89
CA LEU A 169 -12.50 -0.45 -11.04
C LEU A 169 -12.55 0.12 -9.62
N ASP A 170 -11.39 0.45 -9.05
CA ASP A 170 -11.26 0.89 -7.65
C ASP A 170 -11.59 2.38 -7.52
N THR A 171 -11.99 2.80 -6.32
CA THR A 171 -12.17 4.23 -6.04
C THR A 171 -10.80 4.90 -5.97
N TRP A 172 -10.61 5.99 -6.73
CA TRP A 172 -9.39 6.79 -6.66
C TRP A 172 -9.27 7.46 -5.28
N ARG A 173 -8.06 7.40 -4.70
CA ARG A 173 -7.68 7.93 -3.39
C ARG A 173 -6.39 8.74 -3.52
N ARG A 174 -6.01 9.48 -2.48
CA ARG A 174 -4.80 10.33 -2.51
C ARG A 174 -3.51 9.53 -2.78
N ASP A 175 -3.47 8.27 -2.35
CA ASP A 175 -2.33 7.37 -2.52
C ASP A 175 -2.39 6.53 -3.80
N SER A 176 -3.42 6.68 -4.65
CA SER A 176 -3.57 5.87 -5.88
C SER A 176 -2.35 5.93 -6.83
N PRO A 177 -1.68 7.08 -7.07
CA PRO A 177 -0.45 7.10 -7.88
C PRO A 177 0.68 6.25 -7.26
N VAL A 178 0.82 6.30 -5.94
CA VAL A 178 1.82 5.52 -5.20
C VAL A 178 1.47 4.03 -5.26
N MET A 179 0.18 3.67 -5.21
CA MET A 179 -0.28 2.29 -5.41
C MET A 179 -0.01 1.74 -6.81
N ILE A 180 -0.11 2.56 -7.87
CA ILE A 180 0.29 2.13 -9.23
C ILE A 180 1.80 1.90 -9.31
N LEU A 181 2.60 2.83 -8.79
CA LEU A 181 4.05 2.65 -8.70
C LEU A 181 4.41 1.39 -7.91
N HIS A 182 3.68 1.11 -6.83
CA HIS A 182 3.84 -0.09 -6.03
C HIS A 182 3.62 -1.35 -6.86
N HIS A 183 2.51 -1.42 -7.60
CA HIS A 183 2.23 -2.57 -8.45
C HIS A 183 3.30 -2.80 -9.53
N ILE A 184 3.86 -1.73 -10.10
CA ILE A 184 4.96 -1.84 -11.06
C ILE A 184 6.21 -2.42 -10.38
N ILE A 185 6.56 -1.93 -9.19
CA ILE A 185 7.71 -2.42 -8.41
C ILE A 185 7.50 -3.86 -7.96
N THR A 186 6.32 -4.22 -7.45
CA THR A 186 6.04 -5.58 -6.97
C THR A 186 5.98 -6.58 -8.11
N LEU A 187 5.37 -6.24 -9.25
CA LEU A 187 5.41 -7.08 -10.45
C LEU A 187 6.86 -7.29 -10.93
N SER A 188 7.68 -6.24 -10.87
CA SER A 188 9.11 -6.36 -11.19
C SER A 188 9.83 -7.28 -10.20
N LEU A 189 9.58 -7.14 -8.89
CA LEU A 189 10.16 -8.01 -7.86
C LEU A 189 9.72 -9.47 -8.01
N ILE A 190 8.44 -9.73 -8.28
CA ILE A 190 7.92 -11.08 -8.53
C ILE A 190 8.57 -11.65 -9.79
N GLY A 191 8.60 -10.89 -10.88
CA GLY A 191 9.19 -11.31 -12.15
C GLY A 191 10.69 -11.62 -12.04
N PHE A 192 11.47 -10.71 -11.46
CA PHE A 192 12.92 -10.90 -11.31
C PHE A 192 13.26 -11.98 -10.28
N SER A 193 12.56 -12.04 -9.14
CA SER A 193 12.81 -13.12 -8.18
C SER A 193 12.49 -14.50 -8.77
N TYR A 194 11.46 -14.61 -9.60
CA TYR A 194 11.17 -15.85 -10.31
C TYR A 194 12.21 -16.18 -11.38
N ALA A 195 12.61 -15.18 -12.19
CA ALA A 195 13.55 -15.34 -13.30
C ALA A 195 14.97 -15.73 -12.84
N PHE A 196 15.45 -15.15 -11.74
CA PHE A 196 16.77 -15.45 -11.16
C PHE A 196 16.73 -16.49 -10.04
N ARG A 197 15.57 -17.14 -9.84
CA ARG A 197 15.37 -18.21 -8.85
C ARG A 197 15.58 -17.77 -7.40
N PHE A 198 15.29 -16.51 -7.08
CA PHE A 198 15.20 -15.99 -5.70
C PHE A 198 13.83 -16.25 -5.08
N HIS A 199 13.19 -17.36 -5.46
CA HIS A 199 11.78 -17.63 -5.18
C HIS A 199 11.49 -17.86 -3.70
N ASN A 200 12.44 -18.38 -2.93
CA ASN A 200 12.33 -18.54 -1.48
C ASN A 200 12.25 -17.18 -0.76
N ILE A 201 13.16 -16.24 -1.11
CA ILE A 201 13.09 -14.89 -0.59
C ILE A 201 11.81 -14.19 -1.02
N GLY A 202 11.41 -14.32 -2.28
CA GLY A 202 10.18 -13.66 -2.72
C GLY A 202 8.93 -14.24 -2.05
N LEU A 203 8.88 -15.55 -1.74
CA LEU A 203 7.80 -16.12 -0.92
C LEU A 203 7.74 -15.48 0.48
N LEU A 204 8.90 -15.22 1.09
CA LEU A 204 8.96 -14.50 2.36
C LEU A 204 8.45 -13.05 2.23
N VAL A 205 8.78 -12.36 1.13
CA VAL A 205 8.24 -11.02 0.84
C VAL A 205 6.72 -11.06 0.73
N LEU A 206 6.16 -12.01 -0.03
CA LEU A 206 4.71 -12.18 -0.22
C LEU A 206 4.01 -12.37 1.13
N PHE A 207 4.46 -13.34 1.93
CA PHE A 207 3.86 -13.61 3.24
C PHE A 207 3.86 -12.40 4.18
N LEU A 208 5.01 -11.69 4.28
CA LEU A 208 5.15 -10.53 5.16
C LEU A 208 4.22 -9.38 4.74
N HIS A 209 3.98 -9.19 3.44
CA HIS A 209 3.09 -8.14 2.96
C HIS A 209 1.62 -8.56 3.08
N ASP A 210 1.27 -9.78 2.67
CA ASP A 210 -0.10 -10.32 2.72
C ASP A 210 -0.67 -10.32 4.15
N THR A 211 0.18 -10.51 5.16
CA THR A 211 -0.21 -10.50 6.58
C THR A 211 -0.92 -9.20 6.97
N SER A 212 -0.43 -8.05 6.52
CA SER A 212 -1.08 -6.77 6.81
C SER A 212 -2.28 -6.50 5.90
N ASP A 213 -2.24 -6.98 4.66
CA ASP A 213 -3.31 -6.71 3.68
C ASP A 213 -4.60 -7.47 4.04
N PHE A 214 -4.52 -8.74 4.45
CA PHE A 214 -5.72 -9.45 4.90
C PHE A 214 -6.35 -8.79 6.13
N LEU A 215 -5.54 -8.31 7.09
CA LEU A 215 -6.02 -7.64 8.29
C LEU A 215 -6.71 -6.31 7.96
N LEU A 216 -6.17 -5.56 7.01
CA LEU A 216 -6.76 -4.30 6.55
C LEU A 216 -8.15 -4.54 5.96
N GLU A 217 -8.25 -5.45 5.01
CA GLU A 217 -9.51 -5.73 4.31
C GLU A 217 -10.55 -6.37 5.23
N PHE A 218 -10.10 -7.26 6.14
CA PHE A 218 -10.95 -7.85 7.16
C PHE A 218 -11.53 -6.80 8.12
N THR A 219 -10.69 -5.85 8.54
CA THR A 219 -11.10 -4.75 9.42
C THR A 219 -12.13 -3.87 8.72
N LYS A 220 -11.90 -3.47 7.46
CA LYS A 220 -12.82 -2.64 6.69
C LYS A 220 -14.18 -3.30 6.50
N VAL A 221 -14.21 -4.61 6.16
CA VAL A 221 -15.46 -5.36 6.06
C VAL A 221 -16.23 -5.33 7.39
N ASN A 222 -15.57 -5.50 8.53
CA ASN A 222 -16.22 -5.41 9.84
C ASN A 222 -16.72 -3.99 10.18
N VAL A 223 -15.99 -2.94 9.77
CA VAL A 223 -16.46 -1.55 9.88
C VAL A 223 -17.75 -1.33 9.09
N TYR A 224 -17.86 -1.89 7.88
CA TYR A 224 -19.10 -1.81 7.11
C TYR A 224 -20.25 -2.59 7.77
N LEU A 225 -19.97 -3.79 8.29
CA LEU A 225 -20.97 -4.63 8.96
C LEU A 225 -21.48 -4.03 10.27
N ARG A 226 -20.64 -3.27 10.98
CA ARG A 226 -21.07 -2.49 12.16
C ARG A 226 -22.17 -1.49 11.81
N HIS A 227 -22.14 -0.88 10.63
CA HIS A 227 -23.13 0.15 10.25
C HIS A 227 -24.35 -0.39 9.53
N ARG A 228 -24.54 -1.71 9.50
CA ARG A 228 -25.61 -2.37 8.75
C ARG A 228 -26.99 -2.14 9.35
N GLY A 229 -27.99 -1.91 8.49
CA GLY A 229 -29.38 -1.73 8.87
C GLY A 229 -30.05 -3.03 9.34
N GLY A 230 -30.84 -2.98 10.40
CA GLY A 230 -31.58 -4.15 10.90
C GLY A 230 -30.74 -5.18 11.67
N GLY A 231 -29.45 -4.90 11.94
CA GLY A 231 -28.63 -5.72 12.85
C GLY A 231 -29.02 -5.51 14.32
N SER A 232 -29.07 -6.61 15.08
CA SER A 232 -29.19 -6.57 16.54
C SER A 232 -28.09 -5.69 17.14
N GLU A 233 -28.38 -5.00 18.24
CA GLU A 233 -27.41 -4.20 19.00
C GLU A 233 -26.16 -5.04 19.36
N ARG A 234 -26.35 -6.30 19.74
CA ARG A 234 -25.26 -7.25 20.01
C ARG A 234 -24.35 -7.44 18.80
N GLN A 235 -24.91 -7.60 17.60
CA GLN A 235 -24.12 -7.79 16.38
C GLN A 235 -23.31 -6.53 16.03
N ARG A 236 -23.92 -5.36 16.23
CA ARG A 236 -23.27 -4.06 16.06
C ARG A 236 -22.07 -3.91 16.99
N TRP A 237 -22.26 -4.26 18.26
CA TRP A 237 -21.22 -4.25 19.26
C TRP A 237 -20.08 -5.25 18.94
N VAL A 238 -20.43 -6.47 18.51
CA VAL A 238 -19.43 -7.49 18.12
C VAL A 238 -18.59 -7.00 16.94
N HIS A 239 -19.21 -6.53 15.85
CA HIS A 239 -18.46 -6.01 14.70
C HIS A 239 -17.64 -4.76 15.04
N ALA A 240 -18.11 -3.91 15.96
CA ALA A 240 -17.31 -2.80 16.46
C ALA A 240 -16.04 -3.29 17.17
N ARG A 241 -16.16 -4.26 18.08
CA ARG A 241 -15.00 -4.84 18.78
C ARG A 241 -14.03 -5.55 17.83
N ILE A 242 -14.55 -6.29 16.86
CA ILE A 242 -13.71 -6.93 15.84
C ILE A 242 -12.97 -5.88 15.00
N ALA A 243 -13.65 -4.78 14.62
CA ALA A 243 -13.00 -3.69 13.89
C ALA A 243 -11.92 -2.97 14.71
N ASP A 244 -12.17 -2.70 16.00
CA ASP A 244 -11.20 -2.07 16.89
C ASP A 244 -9.95 -2.95 17.06
N LEU A 245 -10.16 -4.25 17.34
CA LEU A 245 -9.07 -5.24 17.45
C LEU A 245 -8.34 -5.45 16.13
N GLY A 246 -9.08 -5.52 15.02
CA GLY A 246 -8.53 -5.65 13.68
C GLY A 246 -7.68 -4.45 13.27
N CYS A 247 -8.10 -3.24 13.64
CA CYS A 247 -7.35 -2.01 13.40
C CYS A 247 -6.02 -2.00 14.17
N ALA A 248 -6.05 -2.38 15.45
CA ALA A 248 -4.84 -2.53 16.26
C ALA A 248 -3.91 -3.61 15.68
N ALA A 249 -4.46 -4.79 15.34
CA ALA A 249 -3.71 -5.89 14.73
C ALA A 249 -3.10 -5.49 13.39
N PHE A 250 -3.84 -4.76 12.54
CA PHE A 250 -3.33 -4.22 11.29
C PHE A 250 -2.12 -3.31 11.51
N GLY A 251 -2.24 -2.32 12.39
CA GLY A 251 -1.14 -1.39 12.70
C GLY A 251 0.10 -2.09 13.27
N SER A 252 -0.10 -3.02 14.21
CA SER A 252 0.98 -3.83 14.76
C SER A 252 1.63 -4.74 13.72
N SER A 253 0.83 -5.41 12.88
CA SER A 253 1.35 -6.27 11.82
C SER A 253 2.15 -5.49 10.79
N TRP A 254 1.76 -4.26 10.46
CA TRP A 254 2.47 -3.41 9.51
C TRP A 254 3.87 -3.10 10.03
N PHE A 255 3.97 -2.70 11.29
CA PHE A 255 5.25 -2.44 11.93
C PHE A 255 6.12 -3.71 11.96
N VAL A 256 5.60 -4.81 12.51
CA VAL A 256 6.37 -6.05 12.69
C VAL A 256 6.77 -6.68 11.37
N CYS A 257 5.83 -6.85 10.43
CA CYS A 257 6.09 -7.58 9.20
C CYS A 257 6.84 -6.72 8.17
N ARG A 258 6.46 -5.45 7.99
CA ARG A 258 6.96 -4.61 6.88
C ARG A 258 8.09 -3.66 7.29
N LEU A 259 8.15 -3.22 8.54
CA LEU A 259 9.20 -2.31 9.01
C LEU A 259 10.28 -3.01 9.84
N TYR A 260 9.97 -4.14 10.48
CA TYR A 260 10.96 -4.88 11.26
C TYR A 260 11.47 -6.14 10.53
N TRP A 261 10.62 -7.14 10.30
CA TRP A 261 11.04 -8.39 9.68
C TRP A 261 11.45 -8.25 8.22
N PHE A 262 10.75 -7.44 7.42
CA PHE A 262 11.09 -7.29 6.01
C PHE A 262 12.50 -6.69 5.80
N PRO A 263 12.89 -5.55 6.40
CA PRO A 263 14.25 -5.04 6.24
C PRO A 263 15.32 -5.99 6.80
N LEU A 264 15.09 -6.59 7.96
CA LEU A 264 16.10 -7.42 8.64
C LEU A 264 16.23 -8.83 8.06
N LYS A 265 15.13 -9.45 7.62
CA LYS A 265 15.16 -10.81 7.06
C LYS A 265 15.34 -10.80 5.56
N VAL A 266 14.73 -9.85 4.84
CA VAL A 266 14.79 -9.81 3.38
C VAL A 266 15.94 -8.93 2.93
N VAL A 267 15.86 -7.61 3.18
CA VAL A 267 16.82 -6.64 2.60
C VAL A 267 18.24 -6.91 3.08
N HIS A 268 18.44 -7.13 4.38
CA HIS A 268 19.77 -7.44 4.92
C HIS A 268 20.32 -8.76 4.33
N THR A 269 19.50 -9.81 4.21
CA THR A 269 19.95 -11.07 3.63
C THR A 269 20.36 -10.90 2.17
N THR A 270 19.57 -10.18 1.36
CA THR A 270 19.84 -10.03 -0.08
C THR A 270 20.93 -9.00 -0.40
N ALA A 271 21.17 -8.04 0.48
CA ALA A 271 22.20 -7.02 0.30
C ALA A 271 23.54 -7.41 0.95
N VAL A 272 23.52 -8.15 2.07
CA VAL A 272 24.72 -8.40 2.87
C VAL A 272 25.04 -9.89 2.91
N THR A 273 24.14 -10.70 3.48
CA THR A 273 24.49 -12.08 3.87
C THR A 273 24.65 -13.01 2.68
N VAL A 274 23.85 -12.84 1.61
CA VAL A 274 23.90 -13.69 0.42
C VAL A 274 25.26 -13.64 -0.28
N LEU A 275 25.95 -12.49 -0.24
CA LEU A 275 27.25 -12.32 -0.90
C LEU A 275 28.38 -13.11 -0.24
N ALA A 276 28.17 -13.62 0.98
CA ALA A 276 29.10 -14.55 1.62
C ALA A 276 29.01 -15.96 1.01
N ILE A 277 27.87 -16.32 0.42
CA ILE A 277 27.62 -17.65 -0.18
C ILE A 277 27.77 -17.58 -1.70
N ILE A 278 27.28 -16.50 -2.31
CA ILE A 278 27.22 -16.33 -3.77
C ILE A 278 27.88 -14.99 -4.11
N PRO A 279 29.21 -14.95 -4.26
CA PRO A 279 29.89 -13.76 -4.77
C PRO A 279 29.40 -13.47 -6.19
N GLY A 280 28.94 -12.24 -6.45
CA GLY A 280 28.45 -11.83 -7.77
C GLY A 280 27.02 -12.29 -8.09
N LEU A 281 26.10 -12.19 -7.12
CA LEU A 281 24.68 -12.49 -7.32
C LEU A 281 24.11 -11.74 -8.55
N PRO A 282 23.46 -12.42 -9.51
CA PRO A 282 22.88 -11.78 -10.69
C PRO A 282 21.88 -10.68 -10.33
N PHE A 283 21.96 -9.54 -11.02
CA PHE A 283 21.05 -8.39 -10.83
C PHE A 283 20.97 -7.88 -9.38
N TYR A 284 22.02 -8.09 -8.58
CA TYR A 284 22.13 -7.66 -7.19
C TYR A 284 21.63 -6.22 -6.95
N PHE A 285 22.15 -5.24 -7.71
CA PHE A 285 21.80 -3.82 -7.52
C PHE A 285 20.34 -3.53 -7.85
N LEU A 286 19.81 -4.06 -8.95
CA LEU A 286 18.43 -3.84 -9.34
C LEU A 286 17.49 -4.43 -8.29
N PHE A 287 17.72 -5.68 -7.90
CA PHE A 287 16.85 -6.38 -6.95
C PHE A 287 16.83 -5.69 -5.58
N ASN A 288 18.00 -5.37 -5.02
CA ASN A 288 18.09 -4.66 -3.75
C ASN A 288 17.55 -3.23 -3.82
N SER A 289 17.73 -2.52 -4.94
CA SER A 289 17.15 -1.18 -5.12
C SER A 289 15.62 -1.23 -5.10
N LEU A 290 15.01 -2.20 -5.78
CA LEU A 290 13.55 -2.38 -5.75
C LEU A 290 13.04 -2.70 -4.34
N LEU A 291 13.75 -3.52 -3.57
CA LEU A 291 13.41 -3.83 -2.17
C LEU A 291 13.55 -2.61 -1.23
N ILE A 292 14.58 -1.78 -1.43
CA ILE A 292 14.77 -0.53 -0.66
C ILE A 292 13.67 0.47 -1.01
N ILE A 293 13.32 0.62 -2.29
CA ILE A 293 12.19 1.48 -2.69
C ILE A 293 10.90 0.96 -2.04
N LEU A 294 10.64 -0.35 -2.08
CA LEU A 294 9.48 -0.96 -1.41
C LEU A 294 9.49 -0.68 0.10
N THR A 295 10.65 -0.72 0.76
CA THR A 295 10.80 -0.33 2.17
C THR A 295 10.40 1.14 2.39
N GLY A 296 10.86 2.05 1.54
CA GLY A 296 10.50 3.47 1.59
C GLY A 296 8.99 3.70 1.44
N MET A 297 8.35 2.96 0.55
CA MET A 297 6.88 3.00 0.39
C MET A 297 6.17 2.48 1.65
N ASN A 298 6.68 1.41 2.27
CA ASN A 298 6.13 0.89 3.53
C ASN A 298 6.22 1.91 4.68
N VAL A 299 7.29 2.70 4.75
CA VAL A 299 7.42 3.82 5.69
C VAL A 299 6.42 4.92 5.37
N TYR A 300 6.25 5.27 4.09
CA TYR A 300 5.26 6.25 3.64
C TYR A 300 3.85 5.89 4.11
N TRP A 301 3.38 4.65 3.89
CA TRP A 301 2.04 4.28 4.36
C TRP A 301 1.95 4.11 5.87
N PHE A 302 3.02 3.67 6.55
CA PHE A 302 3.02 3.61 8.01
C PHE A 302 2.81 4.99 8.63
N SER A 303 3.27 6.07 7.98
CA SER A 303 3.00 7.43 8.44
C SER A 303 1.50 7.75 8.53
N PHE A 304 0.66 7.19 7.64
CA PHE A 304 -0.80 7.32 7.75
C PHE A 304 -1.37 6.55 8.94
N ILE A 305 -0.81 5.38 9.24
CA ILE A 305 -1.22 4.57 10.41
C ILE A 305 -0.90 5.34 11.69
N VAL A 306 0.31 5.91 11.79
CA VAL A 306 0.71 6.74 12.93
C VAL A 306 -0.17 7.99 13.04
N ALA A 307 -0.44 8.68 11.93
CA ALA A 307 -1.33 9.83 11.91
C ALA A 307 -2.76 9.48 12.35
N PHE A 308 -3.27 8.31 11.96
CA PHE A 308 -4.57 7.80 12.39
C PHE A 308 -4.57 7.55 13.91
N VAL A 309 -3.57 6.82 14.43
CA VAL A 309 -3.43 6.56 15.87
C VAL A 309 -3.34 7.87 16.66
N ALA A 310 -2.55 8.85 16.19
CA ALA A 310 -2.44 10.16 16.83
C ALA A 310 -3.79 10.90 16.87
N LYS A 311 -4.59 10.85 15.80
CA LYS A 311 -5.93 11.45 15.78
C LYS A 311 -6.93 10.73 16.70
N VAL A 312 -6.80 9.41 16.86
CA VAL A 312 -7.61 8.64 17.81
C VAL A 312 -7.24 9.01 19.25
N LEU A 313 -5.94 9.10 19.57
CA LEU A 313 -5.46 9.44 20.92
C LEU A 313 -5.75 10.88 21.32
N THR A 314 -5.73 11.82 20.37
CA THR A 314 -6.11 13.22 20.60
C THR A 314 -7.62 13.44 20.65
N GLY A 315 -8.42 12.38 20.49
CA GLY A 315 -9.89 12.43 20.52
C GLY A 315 -10.52 13.09 19.30
N GLN A 316 -9.73 13.42 18.27
CA GLN A 316 -10.19 14.00 17.01
C GLN A 316 -10.97 12.99 16.15
N MET A 317 -10.76 11.69 16.35
CA MET A 317 -11.54 10.63 15.73
C MET A 317 -12.01 9.61 16.76
N LYS A 318 -13.33 9.37 16.77
CA LYS A 318 -13.97 8.32 17.59
C LYS A 318 -14.30 7.06 16.79
N GLU A 319 -14.20 7.12 15.47
CA GLU A 319 -14.50 6.00 14.57
C GLU A 319 -13.30 5.67 13.69
N VAL A 320 -13.20 4.41 13.28
CA VAL A 320 -12.16 3.91 12.38
C VAL A 320 -12.47 4.38 10.97
N ASP A 321 -11.80 5.45 10.53
CA ASP A 321 -11.95 6.04 9.20
C ASP A 321 -10.63 6.07 8.42
N ASP A 322 -10.72 5.98 7.09
CA ASP A 322 -9.55 5.86 6.19
C ASP A 322 -9.03 7.25 5.77
N LEU A 323 -7.88 7.65 6.33
CA LEU A 323 -7.25 8.96 6.12
C LEU A 323 -6.85 9.30 4.67
N ARG A 324 -6.92 8.33 3.76
CA ARG A 324 -6.48 8.49 2.36
C ARG A 324 -7.62 8.88 1.43
N GLU A 325 -8.85 8.80 1.92
CA GLU A 325 -10.01 9.24 1.18
C GLU A 325 -9.98 10.76 1.02
N PHE A 326 -10.42 11.24 -0.15
CA PHE A 326 -10.57 12.68 -0.36
C PHE A 326 -11.68 13.21 0.55
N ASP A 327 -11.35 14.15 1.43
CA ASP A 327 -12.33 14.82 2.29
C ASP A 327 -13.46 15.35 1.40
N VAL A 328 -14.72 15.12 1.79
CA VAL A 328 -15.90 15.53 1.02
C VAL A 328 -15.88 17.04 0.70
N ALA A 329 -15.22 17.84 1.53
CA ALA A 329 -14.99 19.27 1.31
C ALA A 329 -14.15 19.60 0.06
N GLU A 330 -13.23 18.71 -0.34
CA GLU A 330 -12.32 18.91 -1.48
C GLU A 330 -12.98 18.56 -2.82
N ARG A 331 -14.03 17.72 -2.82
CA ARG A 331 -14.83 17.42 -4.01
C ARG A 331 -15.80 18.54 -4.38
N VAL A 332 -16.24 19.33 -3.39
CA VAL A 332 -17.12 20.49 -3.62
C VAL A 332 -16.33 21.67 -4.20
N SER A 333 -15.02 21.78 -3.91
CA SER A 333 -14.17 22.84 -4.47
C SER A 333 -13.65 22.56 -5.88
N THR A 334 -13.76 21.31 -6.37
CA THR A 334 -13.21 20.87 -7.68
C THR A 334 -14.27 20.38 -8.68
N GLY A 335 -15.56 20.60 -8.41
CA GLY A 335 -16.63 20.39 -9.38
C GLY A 335 -16.68 21.47 -10.48
N PRO A 336 -17.18 21.18 -11.69
CA PRO A 336 -17.09 22.08 -12.87
C PRO A 336 -17.83 23.41 -12.77
N GLU A 337 -18.55 23.68 -11.68
CA GLU A 337 -19.44 24.86 -11.58
C GLU A 337 -18.80 26.07 -10.86
N GLY A 338 -17.61 25.93 -10.26
CA GLY A 338 -16.95 27.02 -9.53
C GLY A 338 -16.20 28.07 -10.38
N GLY A 339 -16.02 27.82 -11.68
CA GLY A 339 -15.18 28.64 -12.56
C GLY A 339 -15.86 29.89 -13.14
N ALA A 340 -17.18 29.89 -13.29
CA ALA A 340 -17.91 30.97 -13.97
C ALA A 340 -18.24 32.16 -13.06
N ALA A 341 -18.45 31.94 -11.76
CA ALA A 341 -18.86 33.00 -10.82
C ALA A 341 -17.74 34.02 -10.55
N LYS A 342 -16.48 33.57 -10.45
CA LYS A 342 -15.33 34.47 -10.14
C LYS A 342 -14.88 35.34 -11.31
N GLN A 343 -15.27 35.01 -12.55
CA GLN A 343 -14.96 35.83 -13.73
C GLN A 343 -16.01 36.93 -13.98
N GLY A 344 -17.28 36.69 -13.63
CA GLY A 344 -18.34 37.70 -13.70
C GLY A 344 -18.16 38.86 -12.72
N GLU A 345 -17.73 38.55 -11.48
CA GLU A 345 -17.55 39.55 -10.42
C GLU A 345 -16.32 40.46 -10.64
N ARG A 346 -15.24 39.93 -11.24
CA ARG A 346 -14.09 40.76 -11.65
C ARG A 346 -14.42 41.68 -12.83
N ARG A 347 -15.28 41.24 -13.75
CA ARG A 347 -15.69 42.03 -14.93
C ARG A 347 -16.72 43.13 -14.58
N SER A 348 -17.58 42.90 -13.57
CA SER A 348 -18.51 43.93 -13.08
C SER A 348 -17.80 45.00 -12.24
N ARG A 349 -16.76 44.62 -11.47
CA ARG A 349 -15.96 45.58 -10.69
C ARG A 349 -15.03 46.42 -11.56
N ALA A 350 -14.52 45.89 -12.68
CA ALA A 350 -13.77 46.65 -13.66
C ALA A 350 -14.63 47.67 -14.43
N LYS A 351 -15.86 47.31 -14.81
CA LYS A 351 -16.79 48.25 -15.49
C LYS A 351 -17.39 49.33 -14.59
N ARG A 352 -17.32 49.19 -13.26
CA ARG A 352 -17.81 50.19 -12.30
C ARG A 352 -16.73 51.19 -11.87
N GLY A 353 -15.49 51.02 -12.32
CA GLY A 353 -14.35 51.91 -12.00
C GLY A 353 -13.99 52.94 -13.07
N GLU A 354 -14.54 52.86 -14.29
CA GLU A 354 -14.18 53.73 -15.43
C GLU A 354 -15.28 54.71 -15.88
N GLY A 355 -16.24 55.02 -15.01
CA GLY A 355 -17.33 55.94 -15.35
C GLY A 355 -17.75 56.79 -14.19
N LYS A 356 -16.91 57.76 -13.79
CA LYS A 356 -17.29 59.02 -13.11
C LYS A 356 -16.05 59.88 -12.85
N GLY A 357 -15.57 60.52 -13.92
CA GLY A 357 -14.76 61.73 -13.86
C GLY A 357 -15.42 62.75 -14.79
N GLU A 358 -15.48 64.00 -14.32
CA GLU A 358 -15.87 65.22 -15.04
C GLU A 358 -17.35 65.64 -15.07
N ALA A 359 -17.59 66.73 -14.32
CA ALA A 359 -18.59 67.81 -14.43
C ALA A 359 -19.13 68.13 -13.01
N GLN A 360 -18.45 68.99 -12.24
CA GLN A 360 -18.61 70.45 -12.23
C GLN A 360 -20.02 70.84 -11.75
N GLU A 361 -20.17 71.12 -10.45
CA GLU A 361 -20.18 72.47 -9.86
C GLU A 361 -21.53 73.18 -10.08
N ASN A 362 -22.35 73.24 -9.03
CA ASN A 362 -23.02 74.46 -8.53
C ASN A 362 -24.21 74.15 -7.60
N GLY A 363 -24.28 74.88 -6.50
CA GLY A 363 -25.53 75.51 -6.07
C GLY A 363 -26.40 74.82 -5.01
N LEU A 364 -26.07 75.09 -3.74
CA LEU A 364 -26.94 75.52 -2.64
C LEU A 364 -28.41 75.04 -2.51
N GLN A 365 -28.66 74.41 -1.35
CA GLN A 365 -29.69 74.69 -0.34
C GLN A 365 -31.19 74.62 -0.65
N SER A 366 -31.85 73.73 0.10
CA SER A 366 -33.30 73.68 0.33
C SER A 366 -33.76 74.81 1.27
N GLY A 367 -34.76 75.58 0.81
CA GLY A 367 -35.96 75.96 1.56
C GLY A 367 -35.81 76.68 2.91
N GLY A 368 -36.02 77.99 2.87
CA GLY A 368 -36.24 78.83 4.05
C GLY A 368 -36.87 80.19 3.71
N GLY A 369 -37.98 80.19 2.97
CA GLY A 369 -38.73 81.40 2.62
C GLY A 369 -39.67 81.86 3.74
N LYS A 370 -39.43 83.06 4.26
CA LYS A 370 -40.43 83.95 4.86
C LYS A 370 -41.11 84.75 3.75
N LYS A 371 -42.44 84.84 3.81
CA LYS A 371 -43.32 85.68 2.98
C LYS A 371 -43.17 87.16 3.35
N GLN A 372 -43.17 88.05 2.35
CA GLN A 372 -43.97 89.30 2.36
C GLN A 372 -43.91 90.02 1.00
N GLN A 373 -45.13 90.35 0.52
CA GLN A 373 -45.55 91.35 -0.47
C GLN A 373 -45.15 91.19 -1.94
#